data_AF-A0M084-F1
#
_entry.id   AF-A0M084-F1
#
_cell.length_a   1.000
_cell.length_b   1.000
_cell.length_c   1.000
_cell.angle_alpha   90.00
_cell.angle_beta   90.00
_cell.angle_gamma   90.00
#
_symmetry.space_group_name_H-M   'P 1'
#
loop_
_entity.id
_entity.type
_entity.pdbx_description
1 polymer ?
#
loop_
_entity_poly.entity_id
_entity_poly.type
_entity_poly.pdbx_seq_one_letter_code
_entity_poly.pdbx_strand_id
1 'polypeptide(L)'
;MKTNQSKYPQNSGFKIPKDYFGNLEEKMMLRLEDQKSIEIPPKGKEFSVPDGYFSSLEDKIIAKTYDENTRVRRLFKKEYFFYAAAVAAIFVLMLGNFFKTGTNQPLGWDDIEISAMENYIDEGYDMGYFELSSAEYSDYVFENGKLIDDSDFNTVNSDAVFDYIDKNIEDPAYILE
;
A
#
# COMPACT_ATOMS: atom_id res chain seq x y z
N MET A 1 -20.16 18.72 -29.66
CA MET A 1 -19.15 17.90 -30.37
C MET A 1 -18.43 17.05 -29.33
N LYS A 2 -18.47 15.71 -29.42
CA LYS A 2 -17.77 14.81 -28.48
C LYS A 2 -16.40 14.47 -29.06
N THR A 3 -15.32 14.71 -28.31
CA THR A 3 -13.95 14.40 -28.70
C THR A 3 -13.65 12.93 -28.37
N ASN A 4 -13.36 12.12 -29.39
CA ASN A 4 -12.88 10.75 -29.23
C ASN A 4 -11.41 10.76 -28.78
N GLN A 5 -11.15 10.75 -27.48
CA GLN A 5 -9.82 10.51 -26.95
C GLN A 5 -9.69 9.01 -26.60
N SER A 6 -9.01 8.24 -27.45
CA SER A 6 -8.62 6.86 -27.15
C SER A 6 -7.54 6.86 -26.07
N LYS A 7 -7.75 6.09 -24.99
CA LYS A 7 -6.85 5.97 -23.82
C LYS A 7 -5.53 5.24 -24.14
N TYR A 8 -5.39 4.67 -25.34
CA TYR A 8 -4.25 3.83 -25.70
C TYR A 8 -3.35 4.53 -26.74
N PRO A 9 -2.02 4.46 -26.58
CA PRO A 9 -1.10 4.97 -27.59
C PRO A 9 -1.31 4.21 -28.90
N GLN A 10 -1.52 4.93 -30.01
CA GLN A 10 -1.75 4.33 -31.33
C GLN A 10 -0.57 3.47 -31.82
N ASN A 11 0.60 3.60 -31.19
CA ASN A 11 1.82 2.86 -31.53
C ASN A 11 2.18 1.90 -30.38
N SER A 12 1.59 0.70 -30.37
CA SER A 12 1.83 -0.33 -29.35
C SER A 12 3.22 -1.01 -29.45
N GLY A 13 4.04 -0.65 -30.44
CA GLY A 13 5.35 -1.29 -30.70
C GLY A 13 5.25 -2.69 -31.32
N PHE A 14 4.10 -3.35 -31.22
CA PHE A 14 3.85 -4.64 -31.84
C PHE A 14 3.49 -4.46 -33.32
N LYS A 15 4.33 -4.99 -34.21
CA LYS A 15 4.06 -5.04 -35.65
C LYS A 15 3.81 -6.50 -36.03
N ILE A 16 2.71 -6.74 -36.73
CA ILE A 16 2.47 -8.04 -37.36
C ILE A 16 3.30 -8.15 -38.66
N PRO A 17 3.72 -9.35 -39.04
CA PRO A 17 4.28 -9.59 -40.37
C PRO A 17 3.31 -9.14 -41.47
N LYS A 18 3.88 -8.68 -42.59
CA LYS A 18 3.09 -8.36 -43.78
C LYS A 18 2.27 -9.60 -44.20
N ASP A 19 1.00 -9.38 -44.52
CA ASP A 19 0.07 -10.42 -44.98
C ASP A 19 -0.21 -11.55 -43.97
N TYR A 20 0.06 -11.34 -42.67
CA TYR A 20 -0.23 -12.33 -41.61
C TYR A 20 -1.68 -12.82 -41.64
N PHE A 21 -2.64 -11.89 -41.69
CA PHE A 21 -4.06 -12.22 -41.75
C PHE A 21 -4.54 -12.53 -43.17
N GLY A 22 -3.87 -12.02 -44.21
CA GLY A 22 -4.24 -12.26 -45.60
C GLY A 22 -4.09 -13.71 -46.01
N ASN A 23 -3.04 -14.39 -45.51
CA ASN A 23 -2.75 -15.79 -45.85
C ASN A 23 -3.07 -16.75 -44.69
N LEU A 24 -3.77 -16.28 -43.64
CA LEU A 24 -4.07 -17.08 -42.47
C LEU A 24 -4.98 -18.26 -42.82
N GLU A 25 -6.02 -18.01 -43.60
CA GLU A 25 -7.02 -19.01 -44.01
C GLU A 25 -6.38 -20.10 -44.87
N GLU A 26 -5.61 -19.71 -45.89
CA GLU A 26 -4.87 -20.63 -46.74
C GLU A 26 -3.91 -21.51 -45.92
N LYS A 27 -3.14 -20.90 -45.00
CA LYS A 27 -2.25 -21.64 -44.10
C LYS A 27 -2.99 -22.60 -43.16
N MET A 28 -4.19 -22.24 -42.70
CA MET A 28 -5.00 -23.15 -41.89
C MET A 28 -5.52 -24.32 -42.73
N MET A 29 -6.01 -24.07 -43.95
CA MET A 29 -6.49 -25.13 -44.83
C MET A 29 -5.38 -26.09 -45.24
N LEU A 30 -4.20 -25.58 -45.59
CA LEU A 30 -3.02 -26.41 -45.87
C LEU A 30 -2.66 -27.31 -44.69
N ARG A 31 -2.71 -26.81 -43.44
CA ARG A 31 -2.45 -27.65 -42.25
C ARG A 31 -3.51 -28.73 -42.02
N LEU A 32 -4.77 -28.46 -42.35
CA LEU A 32 -5.86 -29.43 -42.24
C LEU A 32 -5.76 -30.51 -43.32
N GLU A 33 -5.31 -30.14 -44.52
CA GLU A 33 -5.00 -31.08 -45.60
C GLU A 33 -3.78 -31.94 -45.27
N ASP A 34 -2.71 -31.34 -44.74
CA ASP A 34 -1.55 -32.06 -44.22
C ASP A 34 -1.94 -33.03 -43.11
N GLN A 35 -2.83 -32.64 -42.18
CA GLN A 35 -3.34 -33.53 -41.12
C GLN A 35 -4.16 -34.72 -41.65
N LYS A 36 -4.83 -34.60 -42.80
CA LYS A 36 -5.49 -35.75 -43.45
C LYS A 36 -4.49 -36.75 -44.02
N SER A 37 -3.27 -36.31 -44.33
CA SER A 37 -2.17 -37.15 -44.81
C SER A 37 -1.31 -37.77 -43.70
N ILE A 38 -1.43 -37.26 -42.47
CA ILE A 38 -0.88 -37.91 -41.28
C ILE A 38 -1.79 -39.09 -40.97
N GLU A 39 -1.35 -40.29 -41.34
CA GLU A 39 -1.95 -41.54 -40.87
C GLU A 39 -2.06 -41.45 -39.35
N ILE A 40 -3.29 -41.29 -38.82
CA ILE A 40 -3.54 -41.40 -37.38
C ILE A 40 -3.06 -42.80 -37.00
N PRO A 41 -2.00 -42.92 -36.20
CA PRO A 41 -1.50 -44.21 -35.80
C PRO A 41 -2.63 -45.01 -35.18
N PRO A 42 -2.69 -46.33 -35.42
CA PRO A 42 -3.76 -47.17 -34.91
C PRO A 42 -3.93 -46.93 -33.42
N LYS A 43 -5.20 -46.71 -32.99
CA LYS A 43 -5.57 -46.47 -31.58
C LYS A 43 -4.79 -47.42 -30.68
N GLY A 44 -3.87 -46.88 -29.88
CA GLY A 44 -3.15 -47.63 -28.84
C GLY A 44 -1.63 -47.53 -28.82
N LYS A 45 -0.97 -46.77 -29.71
CA LYS A 45 0.52 -46.69 -29.71
C LYS A 45 1.16 -45.33 -29.48
N GLU A 46 0.39 -44.26 -29.31
CA GLU A 46 0.98 -42.90 -29.30
C GLU A 46 1.23 -42.32 -27.91
N PHE A 47 0.57 -42.84 -26.89
CA PHE A 47 0.69 -42.34 -25.51
C PHE A 47 0.80 -43.49 -24.51
N SER A 48 1.59 -44.51 -24.85
CA SER A 48 1.93 -45.54 -23.87
C SER A 48 3.17 -45.11 -23.10
N VAL A 49 3.06 -45.12 -21.77
CA VAL A 49 4.24 -45.02 -20.91
C VAL A 49 5.06 -46.31 -21.04
N PRO A 50 6.40 -46.25 -20.87
CA PRO A 50 7.23 -47.45 -20.74
C PRO A 50 6.76 -48.33 -19.59
N ASP A 51 6.91 -49.64 -19.74
CA ASP A 51 6.63 -50.59 -18.67
C ASP A 51 7.45 -50.25 -17.41
N GLY A 52 6.77 -50.18 -16.26
CA GLY A 52 7.39 -49.82 -14.98
C GLY A 52 7.70 -48.34 -14.79
N TYR A 53 7.22 -47.43 -15.66
CA TYR A 53 7.37 -45.98 -15.47
C TYR A 53 6.89 -45.53 -14.09
N PHE A 54 5.63 -45.84 -13.75
CA PHE A 54 5.04 -45.43 -12.48
C PHE A 54 5.63 -46.19 -11.28
N SER A 55 6.05 -47.45 -11.48
CA SER A 55 6.69 -48.25 -10.43
C SER A 55 8.06 -47.71 -10.01
N SER A 56 8.83 -47.15 -10.95
CA SER A 56 10.15 -46.56 -10.66
C SER A 56 10.12 -45.05 -10.43
N LEU A 57 8.95 -44.41 -10.57
CA LEU A 57 8.82 -42.96 -10.46
C LEU A 57 9.06 -42.48 -9.03
N GLU A 58 8.50 -43.18 -8.06
CA GLU A 58 8.66 -42.87 -6.63
C GLU A 58 10.12 -42.91 -6.22
N ASP A 59 10.82 -44.02 -6.53
CA ASP A 59 12.25 -44.18 -6.25
C ASP A 59 13.10 -43.10 -6.90
N LYS A 60 12.78 -42.70 -8.15
CA LYS A 60 13.48 -41.63 -8.86
C LYS A 60 13.25 -40.26 -8.25
N ILE A 61 12.06 -39.98 -7.72
CA ILE A 61 11.76 -38.73 -7.04
C ILE A 61 12.54 -38.69 -5.73
N ILE A 62 12.45 -39.74 -4.92
CA ILE A 62 13.15 -39.82 -3.62
C ILE A 62 14.67 -39.70 -3.83
N ALA A 63 15.25 -40.42 -4.78
CA ALA A 63 16.68 -40.34 -5.07
C ALA A 63 17.14 -38.93 -5.51
N LYS A 64 16.25 -38.11 -6.08
CA LYS A 64 16.55 -36.73 -6.51
C LYS A 64 16.26 -35.67 -5.45
N THR A 65 15.39 -35.95 -4.48
CA THR A 65 15.02 -35.02 -3.41
C THR A 65 15.77 -35.27 -2.11
N TYR A 66 16.24 -36.49 -1.89
CA TYR A 66 17.01 -36.90 -0.71
C TYR A 66 18.52 -36.69 -0.88
N ASP A 67 18.94 -35.70 -1.67
CA ASP A 67 20.34 -35.27 -1.68
C ASP A 67 20.60 -34.46 -0.40
N GLU A 68 21.17 -35.12 0.61
CA GLU A 68 21.40 -34.60 1.97
C GLU A 68 22.41 -33.43 2.05
N ASN A 69 22.92 -32.93 0.92
CA ASN A 69 24.07 -32.03 0.90
C ASN A 69 23.78 -30.61 0.39
N THR A 70 22.54 -30.11 0.50
CA THR A 70 22.37 -28.64 0.46
C THR A 70 22.99 -28.05 1.72
N ARG A 71 24.20 -27.51 1.58
CA ARG A 71 24.94 -26.82 2.65
C ARG A 71 24.17 -25.56 3.08
N VAL A 72 23.16 -25.75 3.93
CA VAL A 72 22.40 -24.67 4.58
C VAL A 72 23.33 -23.90 5.51
N ARG A 73 23.92 -22.82 5.00
CA ARG A 73 24.64 -21.84 5.81
C ARG A 73 23.60 -20.90 6.43
N ARG A 74 23.46 -20.95 7.75
CA ARG A 74 22.63 -20.00 8.50
C ARG A 74 23.16 -18.58 8.26
N LEU A 75 22.34 -17.71 7.66
CA LEU A 75 22.74 -16.35 7.23
C LEU A 75 22.99 -15.42 8.42
N PHE A 76 22.23 -15.60 9.51
CA PHE A 76 22.34 -14.78 10.72
C PHE A 76 22.73 -15.64 11.91
N LYS A 77 23.94 -15.42 12.44
CA LYS A 77 24.36 -15.97 13.73
C LYS A 77 23.98 -14.97 14.82
N LYS A 78 23.20 -15.42 15.82
CA LYS A 78 22.74 -14.59 16.94
C LYS A 78 23.89 -13.91 17.70
N GLU A 79 25.06 -14.54 17.73
CA GLU A 79 26.28 -14.01 18.36
C GLU A 79 26.73 -12.66 17.78
N TYR A 80 26.63 -12.48 16.45
CA TYR A 80 26.97 -11.21 15.81
C TYR A 80 25.86 -10.17 15.93
N PHE A 81 24.61 -10.59 16.17
CA PHE A 81 23.49 -9.67 16.34
C PHE A 81 23.63 -8.83 17.61
N PHE A 82 24.06 -9.45 18.72
CA PHE A 82 24.34 -8.71 19.97
C PHE A 82 25.52 -7.73 19.82
N TYR A 83 26.57 -8.12 19.09
CA TYR A 83 27.70 -7.23 18.81
C TYR A 83 27.30 -6.05 17.91
N ALA A 84 26.55 -6.30 16.84
CA ALA A 84 26.04 -5.25 15.95
C ALA A 84 25.10 -4.28 16.69
N ALA A 85 24.24 -4.80 17.58
CA ALA A 85 23.37 -3.98 18.42
C ALA A 85 24.16 -3.06 19.37
N ALA A 86 25.25 -3.56 19.99
CA ALA A 86 26.10 -2.73 20.85
C ALA A 86 26.79 -1.60 20.07
N VAL A 87 27.30 -1.90 18.86
CA VAL A 87 27.89 -0.88 17.97
C VAL A 87 26.85 0.16 17.56
N ALA A 88 25.64 -0.27 17.19
CA ALA A 88 24.55 0.63 16.85
C ALA A 88 24.14 1.52 18.04
N ALA A 89 24.08 0.99 19.26
CA ALA A 89 23.78 1.76 20.46
C ALA A 89 24.82 2.87 20.72
N ILE A 90 26.11 2.57 20.50
CA ILE A 90 27.18 3.59 20.58
C ILE A 90 26.98 4.67 19.52
N PHE A 91 26.65 4.30 18.28
CA PHE A 91 26.32 5.27 17.22
C PHE A 91 25.09 6.11 17.57
N VAL A 92 24.05 5.52 18.15
CA VAL A 92 22.85 6.24 18.62
C VAL A 92 23.20 7.20 19.75
N LEU A 93 24.05 6.83 20.71
CA LEU A 93 24.49 7.74 21.76
C LEU A 93 25.37 8.88 21.21
N MET A 94 26.23 8.58 20.23
CA MET A 94 27.14 9.55 19.60
C MET A 94 26.41 10.52 18.66
N LEU A 95 25.48 10.01 17.83
CA LEU A 95 24.74 10.79 16.83
C LEU A 95 23.41 11.32 17.33
N GLY A 96 22.81 10.71 18.36
CA GLY A 96 21.53 11.14 18.94
C GLY A 96 21.59 12.53 19.57
N ASN A 97 22.78 12.99 19.96
CA ASN A 97 23.00 14.38 20.37
C ASN A 97 23.14 15.36 19.19
N PHE A 98 23.46 14.87 18.00
CA PHE A 98 23.62 15.68 16.78
C PHE A 98 22.28 15.98 16.12
N PHE A 99 21.31 15.06 16.23
CA PHE A 99 19.93 15.23 15.79
C PHE A 99 18.99 15.52 16.96
N LYS A 100 19.32 16.51 17.80
CA LYS A 100 18.30 17.10 18.67
C LYS A 100 17.28 17.76 17.74
N THR A 101 16.18 17.07 17.44
CA THR A 101 14.95 17.69 16.97
C THR A 101 14.42 18.52 18.13
N GLY A 102 15.01 19.70 18.30
CA GLY A 102 14.38 20.78 19.04
C GLY A 102 13.34 21.37 18.11
N THR A 103 12.12 20.86 18.13
CA THR A 103 10.96 21.68 17.80
C THR A 103 10.83 22.69 18.94
N ASN A 104 11.70 23.71 18.94
CA ASN A 104 11.48 24.94 19.68
C ASN A 104 10.48 25.84 18.92
N GLN A 105 9.69 25.26 18.01
CA GLN A 105 8.53 25.95 17.49
C GLN A 105 7.54 26.00 18.66
N PRO A 106 7.14 27.20 19.11
CA PRO A 106 6.03 27.30 20.03
C PRO A 106 4.83 26.63 19.35
N LEU A 107 4.18 25.69 20.05
CA LEU A 107 2.95 25.07 19.56
C LEU A 107 1.96 26.18 19.19
N GLY A 108 1.50 26.18 17.95
CA GLY A 108 0.56 27.15 17.41
C GLY A 108 -0.87 26.60 17.34
N TRP A 109 -1.85 27.48 17.11
CA TRP A 109 -3.24 27.07 16.86
C TRP A 109 -3.41 26.28 15.56
N ASP A 110 -2.49 26.49 14.62
CA ASP A 110 -2.36 25.78 13.35
C ASP A 110 -1.82 24.34 13.48
N ASP A 111 -1.30 23.96 14.66
CA ASP A 111 -0.84 22.60 14.93
C ASP A 111 -1.97 21.66 15.44
N ILE A 112 -3.17 22.19 15.72
CA ILE A 112 -4.31 21.40 16.21
C ILE A 112 -5.09 20.86 15.01
N GLU A 113 -5.15 19.54 14.88
CA GLU A 113 -5.98 18.88 13.86
C GLU A 113 -7.47 18.98 14.22
N ILE A 114 -8.33 19.27 13.24
CA ILE A 114 -9.79 19.34 13.46
C ILE A 114 -10.34 18.03 14.02
N SER A 115 -9.81 16.89 13.58
CA SER A 115 -10.24 15.59 14.08
C SER A 115 -9.99 15.41 15.59
N ALA A 116 -8.95 16.04 16.13
CA ALA A 116 -8.70 16.03 17.58
C ALA A 116 -9.73 16.87 18.33
N MET A 117 -10.13 18.01 17.75
CA MET A 117 -11.16 18.89 18.30
C MET A 117 -12.57 18.26 18.22
N GLU A 118 -12.90 17.58 17.10
CA GLU A 118 -14.14 16.81 16.95
C GLU A 118 -14.25 15.75 18.05
N ASN A 119 -13.19 14.97 18.26
CA ASN A 119 -13.18 13.96 19.32
C ASN A 119 -13.35 14.58 20.73
N TYR A 120 -12.72 15.72 20.99
CA TYR A 120 -12.86 16.42 22.28
C TYR A 120 -14.31 16.90 22.52
N ILE A 121 -14.96 17.44 21.49
CA ILE A 121 -16.36 17.90 21.59
C ILE A 121 -17.30 16.71 21.76
N ASP A 122 -17.08 15.63 21.01
CA ASP A 122 -17.89 14.41 21.12
C ASP A 122 -17.76 13.76 22.50
N GLU A 123 -16.53 13.63 23.02
CA GLU A 123 -16.28 13.10 24.37
C GLU A 123 -16.90 14.00 25.45
N GLY A 124 -16.79 15.32 25.30
CA GLY A 124 -17.38 16.29 26.23
C GLY A 124 -18.92 16.29 26.19
N TYR A 125 -19.53 16.03 25.03
CA TYR A 125 -20.97 15.86 24.89
C TYR A 125 -21.45 14.56 25.56
N ASP A 126 -20.75 13.44 25.33
CA ASP A 126 -21.07 12.14 25.95
C ASP A 126 -20.92 12.17 27.48
N MET A 127 -19.96 12.93 27.99
CA MET A 127 -19.73 13.14 29.42
C MET A 127 -20.65 14.20 30.04
N GLY A 128 -21.45 14.92 29.24
CA GLY A 128 -22.41 15.92 29.70
C GLY A 128 -21.80 17.27 30.11
N TYR A 129 -20.58 17.58 29.67
CA TYR A 129 -19.94 18.88 29.86
C TYR A 129 -20.43 19.93 28.86
N PHE A 130 -20.80 19.48 27.65
CA PHE A 130 -21.37 20.33 26.59
C PHE A 130 -22.80 19.91 26.29
N GLU A 131 -23.76 20.83 26.44
CA GLU A 131 -25.11 20.66 25.92
C GLU A 131 -25.22 21.39 24.58
N LEU A 132 -24.99 20.67 23.48
CA LEU A 132 -25.14 21.18 22.11
C LEU A 132 -26.37 20.57 21.47
N SER A 133 -27.29 21.40 20.97
CA SER A 133 -28.33 20.91 20.07
C SER A 133 -27.73 20.59 18.69
N SER A 134 -28.39 19.72 17.92
CA SER A 134 -27.93 19.39 16.56
C SER A 134 -27.85 20.62 15.63
N ALA A 135 -28.58 21.70 15.93
CA ALA A 135 -28.49 22.95 15.19
C ALA A 135 -27.21 23.72 15.55
N GLU A 136 -26.87 23.80 16.83
CA GLU A 136 -25.65 24.49 17.30
C GLU A 136 -24.39 23.77 16.84
N TYR A 137 -24.37 22.43 16.85
CA TYR A 137 -23.25 21.65 16.30
C TYR A 137 -23.01 21.95 14.81
N SER A 138 -24.08 22.07 14.03
CA SER A 138 -23.99 22.40 12.60
C SER A 138 -23.40 23.79 12.36
N ASP A 139 -23.66 24.75 13.25
CA ASP A 139 -23.12 26.11 13.10
C ASP A 139 -21.60 26.16 13.37
N TYR A 140 -21.06 25.23 14.18
CA TYR A 140 -19.62 25.14 14.45
C TYR A 140 -18.84 24.37 13.39
N VAL A 141 -19.45 23.41 12.70
CA VAL A 141 -18.77 22.54 11.71
C VAL A 141 -18.87 23.09 10.28
N PHE A 142 -19.83 23.99 10.02
CA PHE A 142 -20.03 24.58 8.69
C PHE A 142 -19.81 26.09 8.70
N GLU A 143 -18.82 26.56 7.95
CA GLU A 143 -18.66 27.98 7.63
C GLU A 143 -19.24 28.27 6.24
N ASN A 144 -20.24 29.16 6.15
CA ASN A 144 -20.89 29.55 4.89
C ASN A 144 -21.41 28.37 4.04
N GLY A 145 -21.81 27.27 4.69
CA GLY A 145 -22.28 26.05 4.02
C GLY A 145 -21.17 25.14 3.46
N LYS A 146 -19.91 25.42 3.76
CA LYS A 146 -18.75 24.54 3.51
C LYS A 146 -18.32 23.93 4.85
N LEU A 147 -17.96 22.65 4.85
CA LEU A 147 -17.31 22.01 5.99
C LEU A 147 -15.96 22.71 6.26
N ILE A 148 -15.70 23.01 7.53
CA ILE A 148 -14.41 23.55 7.97
C ILE A 148 -13.35 22.47 7.78
N ASP A 149 -12.19 22.85 7.26
CA ASP A 149 -11.04 21.97 7.01
C ASP A 149 -9.77 22.54 7.64
N ASP A 150 -8.77 21.70 7.91
CA ASP A 150 -7.54 22.10 8.62
C ASP A 150 -6.85 23.28 7.91
N SER A 151 -7.02 23.34 6.58
CA SER A 151 -6.48 24.40 5.75
C SER A 151 -7.04 25.80 6.06
N ASP A 152 -8.26 25.89 6.60
CA ASP A 152 -8.91 27.16 6.93
C ASP A 152 -8.25 27.82 8.18
N PHE A 153 -7.65 27.02 9.08
CA PHE A 153 -6.96 27.49 10.28
C PHE A 153 -5.55 28.07 10.03
N ASN A 154 -4.91 27.73 8.91
CA ASN A 154 -3.57 28.24 8.56
C ASN A 154 -3.50 29.76 8.41
N THR A 155 -4.65 30.41 8.21
CA THR A 155 -4.73 31.87 8.04
C THR A 155 -4.96 32.61 9.36
N VAL A 156 -5.23 31.89 10.44
CA VAL A 156 -5.54 32.42 11.75
C VAL A 156 -4.25 32.69 12.52
N ASN A 157 -4.16 33.87 13.14
CA ASN A 157 -2.99 34.22 13.93
C ASN A 157 -3.05 33.57 15.32
N SER A 158 -2.07 32.70 15.61
CA SER A 158 -2.02 31.96 16.87
C SER A 158 -2.01 32.86 18.13
N ASP A 159 -1.27 33.96 18.12
CA ASP A 159 -1.20 34.88 19.27
C ASP A 159 -2.56 35.55 19.54
N ALA A 160 -3.30 35.90 18.48
CA ALA A 160 -4.61 36.52 18.58
C ALA A 160 -5.68 35.57 19.14
N VAL A 161 -5.60 34.28 18.79
CA VAL A 161 -6.54 33.27 19.34
C VAL A 161 -6.22 32.99 20.80
N PHE A 162 -4.94 32.87 21.18
CA PHE A 162 -4.56 32.71 22.58
C PHE A 162 -5.04 33.92 23.42
N ASP A 163 -4.84 35.15 22.93
CA ASP A 163 -5.31 36.37 23.59
C ASP A 163 -6.85 36.43 23.69
N TYR A 164 -7.56 35.97 22.67
CA TYR A 164 -9.03 35.89 22.71
C TYR A 164 -9.52 34.90 23.76
N ILE A 165 -8.94 33.69 23.80
CA ILE A 165 -9.36 32.66 24.76
C ILE A 165 -9.02 33.08 26.19
N ASP A 166 -7.81 33.62 26.42
CA ASP A 166 -7.40 34.12 27.73
C ASP A 166 -8.35 35.22 28.26
N LYS A 167 -8.87 36.08 27.37
CA LYS A 167 -9.83 37.13 27.74
C LYS A 167 -11.25 36.65 27.98
N ASN A 168 -11.67 35.57 27.33
CA ASN A 168 -13.05 35.09 27.35
C ASN A 168 -13.24 33.86 28.25
N ILE A 169 -12.17 33.30 28.81
CA ILE A 169 -12.29 32.20 29.77
C ILE A 169 -12.56 32.75 31.18
N GLU A 170 -13.65 32.29 31.81
CA GLU A 170 -14.02 32.72 33.16
C GLU A 170 -13.13 32.08 34.25
N ASP A 171 -12.66 30.85 34.02
CA ASP A 171 -11.67 30.16 34.87
C ASP A 171 -10.74 29.28 34.00
N PRO A 172 -9.42 29.54 33.99
CA PRO A 172 -8.44 28.73 33.24
C PRO A 172 -8.38 27.25 33.65
N ALA A 173 -8.98 26.87 34.78
CA ALA A 173 -9.09 25.47 35.19
C ALA A 173 -9.99 24.61 34.27
N TYR A 174 -10.95 25.20 33.55
CA TYR A 174 -11.84 24.47 32.64
C TYR A 174 -11.16 23.94 31.37
N ILE A 175 -9.93 24.34 31.07
CA ILE A 175 -9.16 23.81 29.93
C ILE A 175 -8.48 22.48 30.30
N LEU A 176 -8.35 22.16 31.59
CA LEU A 176 -7.51 21.06 32.10
C LEU A 176 -8.29 19.93 32.81
N GLU A 177 -9.61 20.03 32.87
CA GLU A 177 -10.52 18.97 33.36
C GLU A 177 -11.25 18.31 32.19
#